data_AF-A0A151JTH0-F1
#
_entry.id   AF-A0A151JTH0-F1
#
_cell.length_a   1.000
_cell.length_b   1.000
_cell.length_c   1.000
_cell.angle_alpha   90.00
_cell.angle_beta   90.00
_cell.angle_gamma   90.00
#
_symmetry.space_group_name_H-M   'P 1'
#
loop_
_entity.id
_entity.type
_entity.pdbx_description
1 polymer ?
#
loop_
_entity_poly.entity_id
_entity_poly.type
_entity_poly.pdbx_seq_one_letter_code
_entity_poly.pdbx_strand_id
1 'polypeptide(L)'
;LCILIIWIPEMYGIIGYDCDSAAANLTTLSLVNVEECDIPQPTVNSTRIYIQLLQLNDFKAVRVIQCKLEIDRTVRRCGMFSHTLDVHNGQFSYIADVTREACQRMHTYGNFEIAGTRITGLTSNQTASRPIVLAEHVDYNGACTGGAYSDLYGTWGSVIVLGSIKIIL
;
A
#
# COMPACT_ATOMS: atom_id res chain seq x y z
N LEU A 1 -62.59 11.82 -19.63
CA LEU A 1 -61.76 12.83 -18.93
C LEU A 1 -60.73 13.36 -19.93
N CYS A 2 -61.04 14.45 -20.65
CA CYS A 2 -60.13 15.04 -21.62
C CYS A 2 -59.32 16.14 -20.94
N ILE A 3 -58.00 15.98 -20.85
CA ILE A 3 -57.09 16.99 -20.33
C ILE A 3 -56.66 17.86 -21.51
N LEU A 4 -57.10 19.11 -21.52
CA LEU A 4 -56.65 20.16 -22.44
C LEU A 4 -55.28 20.65 -21.99
N ILE A 5 -54.24 20.32 -22.75
CA ILE A 5 -52.90 20.91 -22.58
C ILE A 5 -52.88 22.22 -23.36
N ILE A 6 -52.78 23.34 -22.64
CA ILE A 6 -52.65 24.68 -23.23
C ILE A 6 -51.14 24.97 -23.33
N TRP A 7 -50.64 25.12 -24.55
CA TRP A 7 -49.31 25.66 -24.82
C TRP A 7 -49.37 27.19 -24.84
N ILE A 8 -48.54 27.83 -24.03
CA ILE A 8 -48.35 29.29 -24.06
C ILE A 8 -47.00 29.56 -24.75
N PRO A 9 -46.95 30.31 -25.86
CA PRO A 9 -45.68 30.71 -26.44
C PRO A 9 -45.04 31.81 -25.58
N GLU A 10 -43.74 31.72 -25.34
CA GLU A 10 -42.99 32.85 -24.77
C GLU A 10 -42.90 33.99 -25.79
N MET A 11 -43.51 35.13 -25.46
CA MET A 11 -43.28 36.37 -26.19
C MET A 11 -42.08 37.10 -25.59
N TYR A 12 -41.03 37.26 -26.38
CA TYR A 12 -39.97 38.22 -26.10
C TYR A 12 -40.42 39.60 -26.59
N GLY A 13 -40.68 40.52 -25.67
CA GLY A 13 -41.02 41.90 -25.98
C GLY A 13 -39.77 42.70 -26.34
N ILE A 14 -39.84 43.49 -27.42
CA ILE A 14 -38.83 44.50 -27.72
C ILE A 14 -39.03 45.67 -26.76
N ILE A 15 -37.99 46.05 -26.01
CA ILE A 15 -38.02 47.22 -25.15
C ILE A 15 -37.66 48.45 -26.00
N GLY A 16 -38.64 49.31 -26.24
CA GLY A 16 -38.43 50.62 -26.85
C GLY A 16 -38.22 51.67 -25.77
N TYR A 17 -37.14 52.45 -25.87
CA TYR A 17 -36.91 53.61 -25.02
C TYR A 17 -37.52 54.85 -25.70
N ASP A 18 -38.35 55.58 -24.97
CA ASP A 18 -38.93 56.85 -25.42
C ASP A 18 -37.88 57.95 -25.26
N CYS A 19 -37.31 58.39 -26.38
CA CYS A 19 -36.24 59.38 -26.43
C CYS A 19 -36.76 60.83 -26.50
N ASP A 20 -38.07 61.08 -26.39
CA ASP A 20 -38.66 62.40 -26.64
C ASP A 20 -38.85 63.25 -25.36
N SER A 21 -38.33 62.79 -24.21
CA SER A 21 -38.38 63.55 -22.96
C SER A 21 -37.16 64.49 -22.85
N ALA A 22 -37.41 65.79 -22.70
CA ALA A 22 -36.37 66.81 -22.48
C ALA A 22 -35.55 66.62 -21.17
N ALA A 23 -35.93 65.66 -20.32
CA ALA A 23 -35.23 65.32 -19.08
C ALA A 23 -34.35 64.05 -19.21
N ALA A 24 -34.28 63.42 -20.38
CA ALA A 24 -33.45 62.24 -20.59
C ALA A 24 -32.02 62.64 -20.97
N ASN A 25 -31.05 62.41 -20.08
CA ASN A 25 -29.63 62.53 -20.38
C ASN A 25 -29.20 61.33 -21.25
N LEU A 26 -29.36 61.45 -22.57
CA LEU A 26 -28.98 60.42 -23.52
C LEU A 26 -27.47 60.52 -23.82
N THR A 27 -26.69 59.50 -23.45
CA THR A 27 -25.28 59.39 -23.83
C THR A 27 -25.14 58.52 -25.07
N THR A 28 -24.72 59.12 -26.19
CA THR A 28 -24.42 58.39 -27.43
C THR A 28 -22.97 57.92 -27.44
N LEU A 29 -22.74 56.61 -27.53
CA LEU A 29 -21.42 56.01 -27.60
C LEU A 29 -21.16 55.53 -29.03
N SER A 30 -20.11 56.05 -29.68
CA SER A 30 -19.68 55.59 -31.00
C SER A 30 -18.82 54.33 -30.88
N LEU A 31 -19.18 53.27 -31.58
CA LEU A 31 -18.38 52.04 -31.65
C LEU A 31 -17.37 52.03 -32.82
N VAL A 32 -17.37 53.06 -33.66
CA VAL A 32 -16.56 53.12 -34.89
C VAL A 32 -15.27 53.90 -34.66
N ASN A 33 -15.34 54.99 -33.89
CA ASN A 33 -14.18 55.80 -33.51
C ASN A 33 -14.13 55.87 -31.98
N VAL A 34 -13.24 55.08 -31.38
CA VAL A 34 -12.91 55.14 -29.95
C VAL A 34 -11.70 56.05 -29.82
N GLU A 35 -11.86 57.22 -29.19
CA GLU A 35 -10.72 58.07 -28.82
C GLU A 35 -9.89 57.39 -27.73
N GLU A 36 -8.58 57.66 -27.67
CA GLU A 36 -7.75 57.18 -26.57
C GLU A 36 -8.22 57.81 -25.26
N CYS A 37 -8.71 56.98 -24.35
CA CYS A 37 -8.97 57.40 -22.98
C CYS A 37 -7.63 57.74 -22.33
N ASP A 38 -7.45 58.99 -21.90
CA ASP A 38 -6.31 59.39 -21.07
C ASP A 38 -6.53 58.85 -19.66
N ILE A 39 -6.26 57.54 -19.48
CA ILE A 39 -6.38 56.88 -18.18
C ILE A 39 -5.18 57.35 -17.36
N PRO A 40 -5.38 58.18 -16.33
CA PRO A 40 -4.27 58.64 -15.52
C PRO A 40 -3.61 57.41 -14.92
N GLN A 41 -2.33 57.20 -15.24
CA GLN A 41 -1.59 56.07 -14.68
C GLN A 41 -1.47 56.32 -13.18
N PRO A 42 -2.11 55.52 -12.32
CA PRO A 42 -1.91 55.67 -10.89
C PRO A 42 -0.44 55.42 -10.60
N THR A 43 0.18 56.26 -9.77
CA THR A 43 1.52 56.01 -9.26
C THR A 43 1.50 54.71 -8.46
N VAL A 44 1.93 53.61 -9.08
CA VAL A 44 1.97 52.29 -8.44
C VAL A 44 3.19 52.24 -7.54
N ASN A 45 2.96 52.27 -6.23
CA ASN A 45 4.00 51.97 -5.25
C ASN A 45 4.27 50.46 -5.28
N SER A 46 5.18 50.04 -6.14
CA SER A 46 5.60 48.64 -6.24
C SER A 46 6.64 48.32 -5.17
N THR A 47 6.28 47.47 -4.22
CA THR A 47 7.23 46.88 -3.27
C THR A 47 7.59 45.47 -3.70
N ARG A 48 8.89 45.17 -3.78
CA ARG A 48 9.37 43.82 -4.05
C ARG A 48 9.24 42.99 -2.77
N ILE A 49 8.30 42.06 -2.75
CA ILE A 49 8.16 41.07 -1.69
C ILE A 49 8.75 39.73 -2.16
N TYR A 50 9.57 39.12 -1.31
CA TYR A 50 10.08 37.77 -1.54
C TYR A 50 9.08 36.79 -0.93
N ILE A 51 8.38 36.04 -1.78
CA ILE A 51 7.45 35.00 -1.35
C ILE A 51 8.21 33.67 -1.35
N GLN A 52 8.33 33.03 -0.19
CA GLN A 52 8.86 31.68 -0.09
C GLN A 52 7.71 30.69 -0.14
N LEU A 53 7.60 29.93 -1.25
CA LEU A 53 6.67 28.81 -1.35
C LEU A 53 7.23 27.64 -0.56
N LEU A 54 6.74 27.45 0.67
CA LEU A 54 7.03 26.27 1.47
C LEU A 54 5.97 25.21 1.15
N GLN A 55 6.35 24.20 0.37
CA GLN A 55 5.52 23.00 0.19
C GLN A 55 5.62 22.15 1.46
N LEU A 56 4.61 22.26 2.32
CA LEU A 56 4.48 21.41 3.50
C LEU A 56 4.03 20.02 3.05
N ASN A 57 4.84 18.99 3.33
CA ASN A 57 4.44 17.62 3.09
C ASN A 57 3.37 17.21 4.12
N ASP A 58 2.18 16.89 3.64
CA ASP A 58 1.13 16.27 4.47
C ASP A 58 1.39 14.75 4.54
N PHE A 59 1.76 14.26 5.72
CA PHE A 59 1.97 12.84 5.97
C PHE A 59 0.72 12.23 6.59
N LYS A 60 0.07 11.32 5.86
CA LYS A 60 -1.06 10.54 6.39
C LYS A 60 -0.57 9.20 6.91
N ALA A 61 -0.90 8.89 8.16
CA ALA A 61 -0.66 7.56 8.72
C ALA A 61 -1.65 6.57 8.10
N VAL A 62 -1.13 5.47 7.55
CA VAL A 62 -1.93 4.35 7.03
C VAL A 62 -1.63 3.10 7.85
N ARG A 63 -2.67 2.30 8.12
CA ARG A 63 -2.49 1.03 8.81
C ARG A 63 -1.88 0.01 7.85
N VAL A 64 -0.74 -0.57 8.24
CA VAL A 64 -0.05 -1.61 7.47
C VAL A 64 -0.16 -2.93 8.22
N ILE A 65 -0.33 -4.01 7.46
CA ILE A 65 -0.22 -5.39 7.96
C ILE A 65 1.12 -5.91 7.42
N GLN A 66 1.99 -6.36 8.32
CA GLN A 66 3.31 -6.85 7.96
C GLN A 66 3.58 -8.16 8.69
N CYS A 67 4.03 -9.16 7.95
CA CYS A 67 4.49 -10.42 8.52
C CYS A 67 5.92 -10.65 8.12
N LYS A 68 6.77 -11.01 9.09
CA LYS A 68 8.15 -11.40 8.84
C LYS A 68 8.41 -12.76 9.48
N LEU A 69 8.92 -13.70 8.68
CA LEU A 69 9.37 -15.00 9.14
C LEU A 69 10.89 -15.05 9.02
N GLU A 70 11.55 -15.36 10.12
CA GLU A 70 12.97 -15.65 10.15
C GLU A 70 13.13 -17.13 10.50
N ILE A 71 13.80 -17.88 9.62
CA ILE A 71 14.05 -19.31 9.77
C ILE A 71 15.53 -19.49 10.04
N ASP A 72 15.84 -20.09 11.18
CA ASP A 72 17.18 -20.60 11.50
C ASP A 72 17.15 -22.12 11.40
N ARG A 73 17.95 -22.69 10.50
CA ARG A 73 17.97 -24.13 10.23
C ARG A 73 19.35 -24.74 10.34
N THR A 74 19.36 -26.01 10.69
CA THR A 74 20.53 -26.90 10.73
C THR A 74 20.24 -28.16 9.93
N VAL A 75 20.99 -28.39 8.86
CA VAL A 75 21.02 -29.62 8.09
C VAL A 75 22.13 -30.50 8.62
N ARG A 76 21.81 -31.76 8.88
CA ARG A 76 22.80 -32.79 9.20
C ARG A 76 22.54 -34.02 8.37
N ARG A 77 23.60 -34.67 7.88
CA ARG A 77 23.49 -35.97 7.24
C ARG A 77 23.18 -37.03 8.29
N CYS A 78 22.17 -37.85 8.02
CA CYS A 78 21.83 -39.03 8.80
C CYS A 78 22.55 -40.25 8.21
N GLY A 79 23.49 -40.80 8.96
CA GLY A 79 24.27 -41.98 8.57
C GLY A 79 23.56 -43.31 8.90
N MET A 80 24.12 -44.41 8.40
CA MET A 80 23.55 -45.77 8.49
C MET A 80 23.24 -46.25 9.93
N PHE A 81 23.93 -45.72 10.94
CA PHE A 81 23.72 -46.05 12.35
C PHE A 81 23.17 -44.87 13.17
N SER A 82 22.40 -43.98 12.53
CA SER A 82 21.88 -42.75 13.13
C SER A 82 22.95 -41.75 13.61
N HIS A 83 24.19 -41.88 13.10
CA HIS A 83 25.20 -40.85 13.30
C HIS A 83 24.84 -39.60 12.51
N THR A 84 24.95 -38.43 13.15
CA THR A 84 24.76 -37.17 12.48
C THR A 84 26.11 -36.56 12.11
N LEU A 85 26.21 -36.06 10.89
CA LEU A 85 27.41 -35.41 10.37
C LEU A 85 27.02 -34.03 9.86
N ASP A 86 27.87 -33.04 10.13
CA ASP A 86 27.70 -31.71 9.56
C ASP A 86 27.92 -31.76 8.05
N VAL A 87 27.20 -30.90 7.33
CA VAL A 87 27.29 -30.78 5.88
C VAL A 87 27.68 -29.36 5.49
N HIS A 88 28.26 -29.21 4.30
CA HIS A 88 28.53 -27.91 3.73
C HIS A 88 27.23 -27.07 3.64
N ASN A 89 27.28 -25.80 4.05
CA ASN A 89 26.12 -24.90 4.18
C ASN A 89 24.98 -25.50 5.04
N GLY A 90 25.34 -26.29 6.05
CA GLY A 90 24.36 -26.96 6.92
C GLY A 90 23.63 -26.01 7.86
N GLN A 91 24.30 -24.97 8.38
CA GLN A 91 23.67 -23.95 9.21
C GLN A 91 23.37 -22.71 8.38
N PHE A 92 22.13 -22.22 8.42
CA PHE A 92 21.78 -20.95 7.80
C PHE A 92 20.57 -20.29 8.47
N SER A 93 20.59 -18.96 8.58
CA SER A 93 19.44 -18.15 8.98
C SER A 93 19.03 -17.21 7.86
N TYR A 94 17.74 -17.16 7.55
CA TYR A 94 17.21 -16.37 6.44
C TYR A 94 15.78 -15.90 6.68
N ILE A 95 15.38 -14.86 5.95
CA ILE A 95 13.99 -14.38 5.95
C ILE A 95 13.23 -15.20 4.91
N ALA A 96 12.17 -15.87 5.35
CA ALA A 96 11.31 -16.63 4.46
C ALA A 96 10.16 -15.75 3.95
N ASP A 97 9.89 -15.84 2.65
CA ASP A 97 8.80 -15.11 2.03
C ASP A 97 7.44 -15.63 2.49
N VAL A 98 6.51 -14.70 2.69
CA VAL A 98 5.14 -14.99 3.10
C VAL A 98 4.19 -14.39 2.08
N THR A 99 3.25 -15.19 1.60
CA THR A 99 2.20 -14.67 0.74
C THR A 99 1.29 -13.72 1.50
N ARG A 100 0.69 -12.75 0.79
CA ARG A 100 -0.24 -11.80 1.40
C ARG A 100 -1.37 -12.51 2.14
N GLU A 101 -1.90 -13.58 1.55
CA GLU A 101 -3.02 -14.36 2.07
C GLU A 101 -2.60 -15.12 3.35
N ALA A 102 -1.39 -15.68 3.38
CA ALA A 102 -0.85 -16.31 4.58
C ALA A 102 -0.66 -15.28 5.71
N CYS A 103 -0.13 -14.10 5.38
CA CYS A 103 0.02 -13.01 6.34
C CYS A 103 -1.34 -12.57 6.92
N GLN A 104 -2.34 -12.34 6.06
CA GLN A 104 -3.69 -11.99 6.49
C GLN A 104 -4.33 -13.06 7.38
N ARG A 105 -4.15 -14.35 7.04
CA ARG A 105 -4.64 -15.46 7.86
C ARG A 105 -3.94 -15.52 9.22
N MET A 106 -2.64 -15.25 9.30
CA MET A 106 -1.93 -15.18 10.58
C MET A 106 -2.50 -14.08 11.47
N HIS A 107 -2.77 -12.89 10.93
CA HIS A 107 -3.38 -11.81 11.70
C HIS A 107 -4.84 -12.08 12.09
N THR A 108 -5.61 -12.75 11.24
CA THR A 108 -7.06 -12.95 11.43
C THR A 108 -7.37 -14.16 12.30
N TYR A 109 -6.66 -15.28 12.08
CA TYR A 109 -6.94 -16.56 12.72
C TYR A 109 -5.85 -17.02 13.69
N GLY A 110 -4.73 -16.29 13.79
CA GLY A 110 -3.66 -16.61 14.72
C GLY A 110 -2.97 -17.94 14.44
N ASN A 111 -2.97 -18.40 13.18
CA ASN A 111 -2.33 -19.66 12.80
C ASN A 111 -1.55 -19.58 11.49
N PHE A 112 -0.56 -20.45 11.36
CA PHE A 112 0.33 -20.59 10.21
C PHE A 112 0.74 -22.04 10.05
N GLU A 113 1.03 -22.47 8.83
CA GLU A 113 1.51 -23.82 8.56
C GLU A 113 2.72 -23.75 7.64
N ILE A 114 3.78 -24.47 7.99
CA ILE A 114 5.02 -24.55 7.23
C ILE A 114 5.62 -25.95 7.39
N ALA A 115 6.02 -26.57 6.28
CA ALA A 115 6.61 -27.91 6.25
C ALA A 115 5.83 -28.95 7.08
N GLY A 116 4.49 -28.92 7.00
CA GLY A 116 3.60 -29.81 7.77
C GLY A 116 3.50 -29.50 9.28
N THR A 117 4.23 -28.48 9.77
CA THR A 117 4.13 -28.00 11.15
C THR A 117 3.08 -26.90 11.24
N ARG A 118 2.01 -27.16 12.00
CA ARG A 118 0.97 -26.17 12.29
C ARG A 118 1.31 -25.38 13.56
N ILE A 119 1.38 -24.06 13.40
CA ILE A 119 1.64 -23.10 14.46
C ILE A 119 0.34 -22.36 14.78
N THR A 120 0.00 -22.28 16.06
CA THR A 120 -1.22 -21.64 16.56
C THR A 120 -0.89 -20.65 17.69
N GLY A 121 -1.85 -19.78 18.01
CA GLY A 121 -1.71 -18.78 19.07
C GLY A 121 -0.86 -17.57 18.66
N LEU A 122 -0.81 -17.26 17.36
CA LEU A 122 -0.17 -16.05 16.87
C LEU A 122 -1.05 -14.83 17.16
N THR A 123 -0.43 -13.76 17.64
CA THR A 123 -1.10 -12.51 18.00
C THR A 123 -0.45 -11.35 17.23
N SER A 124 -1.25 -10.38 16.77
CA SER A 124 -0.72 -9.18 16.10
C SER A 124 0.14 -8.33 17.04
N ASN A 125 1.15 -7.64 16.50
CA ASN A 125 2.14 -6.87 17.26
C ASN A 125 2.93 -7.71 18.29
N GLN A 126 3.13 -8.99 17.99
CA GLN A 126 3.90 -9.90 18.85
C GLN A 126 4.87 -10.73 18.03
N THR A 127 5.90 -11.22 18.73
CA THR A 127 6.84 -12.18 18.19
C THR A 127 6.58 -13.55 18.81
N ALA A 128 6.50 -14.58 17.98
CA ALA A 128 6.37 -15.97 18.41
C ALA A 128 7.50 -16.81 17.81
N SER A 129 8.14 -17.64 18.62
CA SER A 129 9.16 -18.59 18.16
C SER A 129 8.71 -20.03 18.38
N ARG A 130 8.92 -20.90 17.39
CA ARG A 130 8.60 -22.34 17.48
C ARG A 130 9.71 -23.19 16.83
N PRO A 131 10.01 -24.38 17.39
CA PRO A 131 10.80 -25.36 16.66
C PRO A 131 10.00 -25.87 15.46
N ILE A 132 10.70 -26.14 14.37
CA ILE A 132 10.13 -26.72 13.15
C ILE A 132 11.05 -27.81 12.61
N VAL A 133 10.44 -28.73 11.87
CA VAL A 133 11.15 -29.79 11.16
C VAL A 133 10.88 -29.59 9.68
N LEU A 134 11.94 -29.39 8.90
CA LEU A 134 11.85 -29.07 7.47
C LEU A 134 12.05 -30.29 6.57
N ALA A 135 12.75 -31.31 7.06
CA ALA A 135 12.91 -32.59 6.38
C ALA A 135 13.23 -33.71 7.36
N GLU A 136 12.53 -34.83 7.14
CA GLU A 136 12.57 -36.07 7.92
C GLU A 136 12.44 -35.87 9.43
N HIS A 137 12.87 -36.84 10.25
CA HIS A 137 12.68 -36.79 11.68
C HIS A 137 13.84 -37.46 12.42
N VAL A 138 14.01 -37.05 13.67
CA VAL A 138 14.79 -37.74 14.69
C VAL A 138 13.80 -38.18 15.76
N ASP A 139 13.80 -39.45 16.11
CA ASP A 139 12.92 -39.99 17.14
C ASP A 139 13.41 -39.66 18.56
N TYR A 140 12.63 -40.02 19.57
CA TYR A 140 12.97 -39.80 20.98
C TYR A 140 14.21 -40.59 21.45
N ASN A 141 14.62 -41.63 20.72
CA ASN A 141 15.79 -42.44 21.02
C ASN A 141 17.06 -41.91 20.32
N GLY A 142 16.94 -40.84 19.51
CA GLY A 142 18.03 -40.29 18.72
C GLY A 142 18.27 -41.02 17.40
N ALA A 143 17.41 -41.97 17.02
CA ALA A 143 17.48 -42.57 15.69
C ALA A 143 16.98 -41.55 14.65
N CYS A 144 17.72 -41.42 13.55
CA CYS A 144 17.35 -40.53 12.47
C CYS A 144 16.97 -41.31 11.22
N THR A 145 16.01 -40.77 10.47
CA THR A 145 15.75 -41.17 9.09
C THR A 145 16.16 -40.01 8.19
N GLY A 146 16.97 -40.26 7.16
CA GLY A 146 17.49 -39.21 6.28
C GLY A 146 16.76 -39.18 4.94
N GLY A 147 16.52 -37.97 4.43
CA GLY A 147 15.74 -37.73 3.22
C GLY A 147 16.42 -36.71 2.32
N ALA A 148 15.77 -36.35 1.22
CA ALA A 148 16.25 -35.29 0.33
C ALA A 148 15.69 -33.94 0.77
N TYR A 149 16.54 -32.92 0.81
CA TYR A 149 16.13 -31.55 1.11
C TYR A 149 16.87 -30.56 0.21
N SER A 150 16.18 -29.51 -0.20
CA SER A 150 16.76 -28.44 -1.03
C SER A 150 16.18 -27.10 -0.64
N ASP A 151 17.03 -26.08 -0.64
CA ASP A 151 16.61 -24.68 -0.64
C ASP A 151 17.62 -23.81 -1.40
N LEU A 152 17.51 -22.48 -1.24
CA LEU A 152 18.33 -21.49 -1.93
C LEU A 152 19.83 -21.62 -1.66
N TYR A 153 20.25 -22.33 -0.61
CA TYR A 153 21.65 -22.44 -0.19
C TYR A 153 22.28 -23.80 -0.52
N GLY A 154 21.50 -24.74 -1.05
CA GLY A 154 22.01 -26.02 -1.50
C GLY A 154 20.95 -27.12 -1.59
N THR A 155 21.43 -28.28 -2.02
CA THR A 155 20.66 -29.53 -2.08
C THR A 155 21.46 -30.62 -1.40
N TRP A 156 20.79 -31.39 -0.53
CA TRP A 156 21.41 -32.47 0.23
C TRP A 156 20.56 -33.73 0.19
N GLY A 157 21.22 -34.88 0.20
CA GLY A 157 20.58 -36.19 0.30
C GLY A 157 20.93 -36.88 1.63
N SER A 158 20.00 -37.72 2.09
CA SER A 158 20.08 -38.46 3.36
C SER A 158 20.30 -37.53 4.56
N VAL A 159 19.55 -36.43 4.63
CA VAL A 159 19.66 -35.43 5.69
C VAL A 159 18.41 -35.36 6.56
N ILE A 160 18.61 -34.91 7.80
CA ILE A 160 17.58 -34.34 8.66
C ILE A 160 17.74 -32.83 8.67
N VAL A 161 16.62 -32.10 8.72
CA VAL A 161 16.65 -30.63 8.78
C VAL A 161 15.77 -30.16 9.92
N LEU A 162 16.43 -29.68 10.96
CA LEU A 162 15.81 -29.12 12.14
C LEU A 162 15.97 -27.61 12.10
N GLY A 163 15.04 -26.88 12.69
CA GLY A 163 15.16 -25.44 12.77
C GLY A 163 14.25 -24.81 13.81
N SER A 164 14.32 -23.50 13.85
CA SER A 164 13.37 -22.66 14.56
C SER A 164 12.86 -21.58 13.63
N ILE A 165 11.59 -21.25 13.79
CA ILE A 165 10.96 -20.14 13.10
C ILE A 165 10.62 -19.07 14.11
N LYS A 166 10.95 -17.82 13.78
CA LYS A 166 10.56 -16.61 14.49
C LYS A 166 9.60 -15.83 13.62
N ILE A 167 8.39 -15.67 14.11
CA ILE A 167 7.25 -15.05 13.44
C ILE A 167 7.00 -13.70 14.09
N ILE A 168 7.00 -12.63 13.29
CA ILE A 168 6.72 -11.27 13.73
C ILE A 168 5.49 -10.78 12.98
N LEU A 169 4.44 -10.45 13.73
CA LEU A 169 3.18 -9.84 13.28
C LEU A 169 2.98 -8.48 13.95
#